data_AF-A0A2W0AK28-F1
#
_entry.id   AF-A0A2W0AK28-F1
#
_cell.length_a   1.000
_cell.length_b   1.000
_cell.length_c   1.000
_cell.angle_alpha   90.00
_cell.angle_beta   90.00
_cell.angle_gamma   90.00
#
_symmetry.space_group_name_H-M   'P 1'
#
loop_
_entity.id
_entity.type
_entity.pdbx_description
1 polymer ?
#
loop_
_entity_poly.entity_id
_entity_poly.type
_entity_poly.pdbx_seq_one_letter_code
_entity_poly.pdbx_strand_id
1 'polypeptide(L)'
;MQWGIWDHVGKGMGVGMADYDLDGRPDLLVTNDGSYNSLFHNTGNKFEEVAFETGVALTEDGEFISGMGIDFRDYNNDGFPDIIFVALNNKTFPLFQNTGKGDFREVTTPSGLREPSR
;
A
#
# COMPACT_ATOMS: atom_id res chain seq x y z
N MET A 1 -3.74 11.49 -24.14
CA MET A 1 -4.52 11.14 -22.94
C MET A 1 -3.52 10.62 -21.93
N GLN A 2 -3.32 11.32 -20.82
CA GLN A 2 -2.33 10.97 -19.79
C GLN A 2 -3.10 10.34 -18.64
N TRP A 3 -2.71 9.13 -18.24
CA TRP A 3 -3.44 8.30 -17.27
C TRP A 3 -3.31 8.78 -15.80
N GLY A 4 -2.81 9.99 -15.54
CA GLY A 4 -2.62 10.55 -14.19
C GLY A 4 -1.36 10.09 -13.44
N ILE A 5 -0.88 8.87 -13.71
CA ILE A 5 0.31 8.29 -13.02
C ILE A 5 1.56 9.19 -13.15
N TRP A 6 1.76 9.79 -14.33
CA TRP A 6 2.95 10.60 -14.63
C TRP A 6 3.05 11.89 -13.80
N ASP A 7 1.97 12.32 -13.17
CA ASP A 7 1.94 13.52 -12.34
C ASP A 7 2.54 13.25 -10.93
N HIS A 8 2.79 11.98 -10.60
CA HIS A 8 3.32 11.53 -9.31
C HIS A 8 4.60 10.70 -9.50
N VAL A 9 5.75 11.37 -9.47
CA VAL A 9 7.06 10.74 -9.68
C VAL A 9 7.60 10.18 -8.36
N GLY A 10 7.85 8.87 -8.33
CA GLY A 10 8.51 8.17 -7.22
C GLY A 10 9.68 7.31 -7.72
N LYS A 11 10.39 6.65 -6.79
CA LYS A 11 11.47 5.72 -7.15
C LYS A 11 10.95 4.45 -7.84
N GLY A 12 9.75 3.99 -7.49
CA GLY A 12 9.12 2.82 -8.11
C GLY A 12 9.89 1.52 -7.89
N MET A 13 10.01 1.09 -6.63
CA MET A 13 10.79 -0.10 -6.26
C MET A 13 10.02 -1.41 -6.50
N GLY A 14 8.71 -1.40 -6.24
CA GLY A 14 7.81 -2.53 -6.44
C GLY A 14 6.40 -2.05 -6.75
N VAL A 15 5.60 -2.92 -7.37
CA VAL A 15 4.20 -2.65 -7.70
C VAL A 15 3.31 -3.81 -7.28
N GLY A 16 2.21 -3.49 -6.62
CA GLY A 16 1.12 -4.38 -6.30
C GLY A 16 -0.14 -3.94 -7.04
N MET A 17 -1.01 -4.88 -7.38
CA MET A 17 -2.27 -4.60 -8.05
C MET A 17 -3.39 -5.38 -7.37
N ALA A 18 -4.45 -4.67 -6.99
CA ALA A 18 -5.70 -5.24 -6.49
C ALA A 18 -6.83 -4.24 -6.72
N ASP A 19 -8.06 -4.75 -6.79
CA ASP A 19 -9.27 -3.94 -6.70
C ASP A 19 -9.58 -3.77 -5.20
N TYR A 20 -9.03 -2.74 -4.57
CA TYR A 20 -9.04 -2.65 -3.10
C TYR A 20 -10.39 -2.17 -2.54
N ASP A 21 -11.18 -1.48 -3.36
CA ASP A 21 -12.51 -0.98 -3.00
C ASP A 21 -13.66 -1.78 -3.62
N LEU A 22 -13.34 -2.85 -4.36
CA LEU A 22 -14.26 -3.80 -5.00
C LEU A 22 -15.18 -3.14 -6.05
N ASP A 23 -14.67 -2.12 -6.74
CA ASP A 23 -15.41 -1.40 -7.77
C ASP A 23 -15.31 -2.04 -9.18
N GLY A 24 -14.59 -3.15 -9.29
CA GLY A 24 -14.34 -3.91 -10.50
C GLY A 24 -13.15 -3.44 -11.31
N ARG A 25 -12.34 -2.49 -10.80
CA ARG A 25 -11.19 -1.93 -11.49
C ARG A 25 -9.93 -2.11 -10.65
N PRO A 26 -8.88 -2.74 -11.19
CA PRO A 26 -7.63 -2.86 -10.46
C PRO A 26 -6.97 -1.50 -10.22
N ASP A 27 -6.57 -1.27 -8.97
CA ASP A 27 -5.76 -0.17 -8.47
C ASP A 27 -4.28 -0.59 -8.41
N LEU A 28 -3.38 0.38 -8.23
CA LEU A 28 -1.93 0.13 -8.19
C LEU A 28 -1.33 0.72 -6.92
N LEU A 29 -0.61 -0.09 -6.14
CA LEU A 29 0.26 0.41 -5.08
C LEU A 29 1.72 0.34 -5.53
N VAL A 30 2.43 1.45 -5.44
CA VAL A 30 3.84 1.58 -5.79
C VAL A 30 4.65 1.87 -4.54
N THR A 31 5.62 1.00 -4.27
CA THR A 31 6.53 1.21 -3.14
C THR A 31 7.67 2.14 -3.51
N ASN A 32 8.05 3.03 -2.60
CA ASN A 32 9.15 3.95 -2.81
C ASN A 32 10.10 3.94 -1.61
N ASP A 33 11.40 3.79 -1.87
CA ASP A 33 12.40 3.87 -0.82
C ASP A 33 12.74 5.32 -0.46
N GLY A 34 12.76 5.69 0.83
CA GLY A 34 13.09 7.04 1.29
C GLY A 34 12.11 8.15 0.86
N SER A 35 10.90 7.76 0.44
CA SER A 35 9.75 8.65 0.22
C SER A 35 8.47 7.90 0.56
N TYR A 36 7.32 8.56 0.51
CA TYR A 36 6.03 7.91 0.73
C TYR A 36 5.68 6.94 -0.42
N ASN A 37 4.93 5.90 -0.11
CA ASN A 37 4.35 5.00 -1.11
C ASN A 37 3.19 5.68 -1.82
N SER A 38 2.90 5.28 -3.06
CA SER A 38 1.78 5.82 -3.83
C SER A 38 0.72 4.75 -4.03
N LEU A 39 -0.55 5.10 -3.78
CA LEU A 39 -1.71 4.28 -4.11
C LEU A 39 -2.47 5.00 -5.20
N PHE A 40 -2.57 4.40 -6.37
CA PHE A 40 -3.25 4.93 -7.53
C PHE A 40 -4.60 4.24 -7.67
N HIS A 41 -5.67 4.94 -7.30
CA HIS A 41 -7.04 4.49 -7.47
C HIS A 41 -7.49 4.65 -8.92
N ASN A 42 -8.05 3.60 -9.51
CA ASN A 42 -8.49 3.57 -10.89
C ASN A 42 -9.93 4.08 -11.04
N THR A 43 -10.10 5.30 -11.51
CA THR A 43 -11.43 5.91 -11.69
C THR A 43 -12.13 5.42 -12.98
N GLY A 44 -11.53 4.49 -13.72
CA GLY A 44 -12.02 3.94 -14.99
C GLY A 44 -11.63 4.73 -16.24
N ASN A 45 -11.16 5.96 -16.07
CA ASN A 45 -10.66 6.81 -17.15
C ASN A 45 -9.26 7.41 -16.89
N LYS A 46 -8.79 7.35 -15.64
CA LYS A 46 -7.46 7.76 -15.19
C LYS A 46 -7.15 7.10 -13.84
N PHE A 47 -5.95 7.34 -13.34
CA PHE A 47 -5.56 7.03 -11.98
C PHE A 47 -5.46 8.31 -11.15
N GLU A 48 -5.89 8.25 -9.90
CA GLU A 48 -5.73 9.30 -8.89
C GLU A 48 -4.85 8.78 -7.76
N GLU A 49 -3.84 9.54 -7.36
CA GLU A 49 -2.98 9.17 -6.22
C GLU A 49 -3.67 9.55 -4.92
N VAL A 50 -3.81 8.58 -4.00
CA VAL A 50 -4.66 8.66 -2.80
C VAL A 50 -3.99 8.08 -1.55
N ALA A 51 -2.66 7.86 -1.54
CA ALA A 51 -2.01 7.11 -0.46
C ALA A 51 -2.13 7.77 0.92
N PHE A 52 -2.16 9.10 0.99
CA PHE A 52 -2.33 9.82 2.25
C PHE A 52 -3.76 9.72 2.75
N GLU A 53 -4.72 9.88 1.85
CA GLU A 53 -6.16 9.80 2.12
C GLU A 53 -6.57 8.42 2.60
N THR A 54 -5.96 7.36 2.06
CA THR A 54 -6.26 5.96 2.43
C THR A 54 -5.36 5.42 3.53
N GLY A 55 -4.35 6.19 3.98
CA GLY A 55 -3.51 5.84 5.13
C GLY A 55 -2.38 4.85 4.84
N VAL A 56 -1.93 4.70 3.59
CA VAL A 56 -0.86 3.75 3.19
C VAL A 56 0.45 4.41 2.77
N ALA A 57 0.48 5.75 2.73
CA ALA A 57 1.66 6.53 2.36
C ALA A 57 2.87 6.28 3.27
N LEU A 58 2.62 6.14 4.57
CA LEU A 58 3.59 6.05 5.66
C LEU A 58 3.13 5.00 6.68
N THR A 59 4.01 4.60 7.60
CA THR A 59 3.58 3.88 8.80
C THR A 59 2.80 4.79 9.75
N GLU A 60 2.12 4.21 10.74
CA GLU A 60 1.40 4.88 11.83
C GLU A 60 2.33 5.82 12.63
N ASP A 61 3.61 5.47 12.73
CA ASP A 61 4.65 6.30 13.35
C ASP A 61 5.12 7.48 12.46
N GLY A 62 4.60 7.59 11.23
CA GLY A 62 4.95 8.64 10.26
C GLY A 62 6.25 8.38 9.50
N GLU A 63 6.77 7.15 9.53
CA GLU A 63 8.04 6.79 8.90
C GLU A 63 7.86 6.30 7.46
N PHE A 64 8.89 6.50 6.64
CA PHE A 64 8.92 5.93 5.29
C PHE A 64 9.02 4.41 5.32
N ILE A 65 8.24 3.76 4.47
CA ILE A 65 8.26 2.31 4.32
C ILE A 65 9.34 1.95 3.31
N SER A 66 10.50 1.46 3.79
CA SER A 66 11.58 0.94 2.94
C SER A 66 11.26 -0.47 2.41
N GLY A 67 10.16 -0.61 1.66
CA GLY A 67 9.70 -1.87 1.08
C GLY A 67 10.13 -2.03 -0.38
N MET A 68 10.83 -3.12 -0.70
CA MET A 68 11.13 -3.49 -2.10
C MET A 68 10.09 -4.48 -2.67
N GLY A 69 9.24 -5.06 -1.83
CA GLY A 69 8.17 -5.95 -2.23
C GLY A 69 6.85 -5.56 -1.60
N ILE A 70 5.76 -5.90 -2.29
CA ILE A 70 4.39 -5.65 -1.89
C ILE A 70 3.52 -6.81 -2.36
N ASP A 71 2.55 -7.22 -1.56
CA ASP A 71 1.47 -8.11 -2.00
C ASP A 71 0.12 -7.64 -1.45
N PHE A 72 -0.93 -7.93 -2.21
CA PHE A 72 -2.30 -7.74 -1.79
C PHE A 72 -2.94 -9.09 -1.48
N ARG A 73 -3.43 -9.27 -0.26
CA ARG A 73 -4.12 -10.50 0.19
C ARG A 73 -5.12 -10.18 1.28
N ASP A 74 -6.29 -10.79 1.21
CA ASP A 74 -7.26 -10.84 2.31
C ASP A 74 -6.73 -11.81 3.39
N TYR A 75 -6.02 -11.28 4.40
CA TYR A 75 -5.36 -12.12 5.41
C TYR A 75 -6.32 -12.53 6.53
N ASN A 76 -7.39 -11.76 6.74
CA ASN A 76 -8.35 -11.95 7.83
C ASN A 76 -9.67 -12.63 7.36
N ASN A 77 -9.82 -12.86 6.06
CA ASN A 77 -10.99 -13.40 5.37
C ASN A 77 -12.24 -12.51 5.50
N ASP A 78 -12.09 -11.19 5.45
CA ASP A 78 -13.21 -10.23 5.48
C ASP A 78 -13.74 -9.86 4.09
N GLY A 79 -13.10 -10.35 3.03
CA GLY A 79 -13.46 -10.13 1.64
C GLY A 79 -12.79 -8.91 1.00
N PHE A 80 -11.97 -8.15 1.74
CA PHE A 80 -11.24 -7.01 1.23
C PHE A 80 -9.74 -7.30 1.13
N PRO A 81 -9.06 -6.92 0.03
CA PRO A 81 -7.62 -7.11 -0.07
C PRO A 81 -6.87 -6.22 0.94
N ASP A 82 -6.12 -6.84 1.85
CA ASP A 82 -5.16 -6.16 2.72
C ASP A 82 -3.80 -6.03 2.04
N ILE A 83 -2.91 -5.22 2.61
CA ILE A 83 -1.59 -4.93 2.05
C ILE A 83 -0.49 -5.39 3.00
N ILE A 84 0.46 -6.17 2.50
CA ILE A 84 1.71 -6.46 3.22
C ILE A 84 2.93 -5.96 2.46
N PHE A 85 3.78 -5.23 3.18
CA PHE A 85 5.06 -4.76 2.67
C PHE A 85 6.18 -5.71 3.09
N VAL A 86 6.99 -6.12 2.11
CA VAL A 86 8.21 -6.88 2.35
C VAL A 86 9.37 -5.88 2.43
N ALA A 87 9.89 -5.70 3.63
CA ALA A 87 10.97 -4.76 3.87
C ALA A 87 12.34 -5.42 3.86
N LEU A 88 13.36 -4.57 3.73
CA LEU A 88 14.77 -4.93 3.73
C LEU A 88 15.25 -5.43 5.11
N ASN A 89 16.49 -5.92 5.18
CA ASN A 89 17.14 -6.31 6.44
C ASN A 89 17.04 -5.19 7.49
N ASN A 90 16.79 -5.57 8.75
CA ASN A 90 16.59 -4.65 9.89
C ASN A 90 15.39 -3.70 9.73
N LYS A 91 14.38 -4.07 8.93
CA LYS A 91 13.09 -3.37 8.84
C LYS A 91 11.96 -4.30 9.26
N THR A 92 10.85 -3.71 9.68
CA THR A 92 9.61 -4.43 10.05
C THR A 92 8.89 -4.94 8.80
N PHE A 93 7.82 -5.73 8.95
CA PHE A 93 6.94 -6.10 7.83
C PHE A 93 5.58 -5.43 7.99
N PRO A 94 5.43 -4.16 7.55
CA PRO A 94 4.18 -3.45 7.73
C PRO A 94 3.00 -4.21 7.10
N LEU A 95 1.95 -4.38 7.89
CA LEU A 95 0.69 -4.98 7.46
C LEU A 95 -0.41 -3.94 7.64
N PHE A 96 -1.12 -3.66 6.56
CA PHE A 96 -2.20 -2.69 6.51
C PHE A 96 -3.49 -3.42 6.19
N GLN A 97 -4.39 -3.45 7.18
CA GLN A 97 -5.70 -4.06 7.04
C GLN A 97 -6.65 -3.10 6.31
N ASN A 98 -7.31 -3.56 5.26
CA ASN A 98 -8.38 -2.82 4.60
C ASN A 98 -9.60 -2.76 5.53
N THR A 99 -10.22 -1.60 5.68
CA THR A 99 -11.37 -1.45 6.59
C THR A 99 -12.72 -1.76 5.94
N GLY A 100 -12.73 -1.99 4.62
CA GLY A 100 -13.94 -2.09 3.80
C GLY A 100 -14.64 -0.76 3.56
N LYS A 101 -13.97 0.37 3.87
CA LYS A 101 -14.51 1.74 3.70
C LYS A 101 -13.69 2.60 2.74
N GLY A 102 -12.76 1.98 2.02
CA GLY A 102 -11.84 2.66 1.10
C GLY A 102 -10.58 3.22 1.77
N ASP A 103 -10.31 2.85 3.02
CA ASP A 103 -9.09 3.19 3.74
C ASP A 103 -8.46 1.96 4.41
N PHE A 104 -7.24 2.14 4.89
CA PHE A 104 -6.45 1.11 5.54
C PHE A 104 -6.05 1.52 6.94
N ARG A 105 -5.88 0.52 7.82
CA ARG A 105 -5.33 0.68 9.15
C ARG A 105 -4.07 -0.16 9.29
N GLU A 106 -2.98 0.43 9.74
CA GLU A 106 -1.80 -0.35 10.09
C GLU A 106 -2.11 -1.29 11.28
N VAL A 107 -1.80 -2.57 11.10
CA VAL A 107 -1.98 -3.64 12.09
C VAL A 107 -0.68 -4.42 12.32
N THR A 108 0.47 -3.85 11.98
CA THR A 108 1.82 -4.45 12.14
C THR A 108 2.11 -4.90 13.57
N THR A 109 1.78 -4.06 14.56
CA THR A 109 1.99 -4.39 15.98
C THR A 109 1.10 -5.55 16.44
N PRO A 110 -0.24 -5.48 16.30
CA PRO A 110 -1.11 -6.57 16.75
C PRO A 110 -0.97 -7.87 15.93
N SER A 111 -0.42 -7.82 14.71
CA SER A 111 -0.13 -9.02 13.90
C SER A 111 1.15 -9.74 14.29
N GLY A 112 1.99 -9.14 15.14
CA GLY A 112 3.29 -9.68 15.53
C GLY A 112 4.41 -9.47 14.48
N LEU A 113 4.17 -8.63 13.47
CA LEU A 113 5.11 -8.34 12.38
C LEU A 113 6.00 -7.11 12.61
N ARG A 114 5.96 -6.53 13.82
CA ARG A 114 6.75 -5.36 14.21
C ARG A 114 8.20 -5.68 14.56
N GLU A 115 8.55 -6.95 14.76
CA GLU A 115 9.94 -7.33 14.97
C GLU A 115 10.75 -7.14 13.68
N PRO A 116 11.92 -6.49 13.72
CA PRO A 116 12.76 -6.34 12.55
C PRO A 116 13.19 -7.69 11.97
N SER A 117 13.25 -7.76 10.65
CA SER A 117 13.86 -8.88 9.93
C SER A 117 15.32 -9.10 10.37
N ARG A 118 15.71 -10.37 10.49
CA ARG A 118 17.06 -10.81 10.86
C ARG A 118 17.94 -11.05 9.65
#